data_AF-A0A9D8ZME5-F1
#
_entry.id   AF-A0A9D8ZME5-F1
#
_cell.length_a   1.000
_cell.length_b   1.000
_cell.length_c   1.000
_cell.angle_alpha   90.00
_cell.angle_beta   90.00
_cell.angle_gamma   90.00
#
_symmetry.space_group_name_H-M   'P 1'
#
loop_
_entity.id
_entity.type
_entity.pdbx_description
1 polymer ?
#
loop_
_entity_poly.entity_id
_entity_poly.type
_entity_poly.pdbx_seq_one_letter_code
_entity_poly.pdbx_strand_id
1 'polypeptide(L)'
;MAKDFKALVRLNDWEVDQKRRILAEQLRQLENLIGLLEALEEEIKTEQAQAANMPTEGGILYGPYAEHAIRRREDYQRRIVDQESAVEDAREELRVAFLEYKKYEISEDRRVARVEAELARDEQIELDEVGITQFNRKQSSKIK
;
A
#
# COMPACT_ATOMS: atom_id res chain seq x y z
N MET A 1 -17.27 -0.91 -23.82
CA MET A 1 -17.64 -0.08 -22.66
C MET A 1 -17.57 -0.84 -21.32
N ALA A 2 -18.40 -1.85 -21.04
CA ALA A 2 -18.33 -2.57 -19.75
C ALA A 2 -17.01 -3.34 -19.51
N LYS A 3 -16.40 -3.85 -20.57
CA LYS A 3 -15.08 -4.52 -20.52
C LYS A 3 -13.94 -3.55 -20.18
N ASP A 4 -14.12 -2.26 -20.50
CA ASP A 4 -13.08 -1.24 -20.37
C ASP A 4 -12.97 -0.77 -18.92
N PHE A 5 -14.08 -0.59 -18.20
CA PHE A 5 -14.06 -0.22 -16.78
C PHE A 5 -13.45 -1.31 -15.89
N LYS A 6 -13.81 -2.58 -16.07
CA LYS A 6 -13.18 -3.70 -15.35
C LYS A 6 -11.70 -3.86 -15.67
N ALA A 7 -11.26 -3.44 -16.86
CA ALA A 7 -9.84 -3.41 -17.19
C ALA A 7 -9.12 -2.27 -16.45
N LEU A 8 -9.74 -1.09 -16.37
CA LEU A 8 -9.21 0.05 -15.62
C LEU A 8 -9.10 -0.24 -14.12
N VAL A 9 -10.11 -0.88 -13.51
CA VAL A 9 -10.06 -1.26 -12.08
C VAL A 9 -8.87 -2.19 -11.83
N ARG A 10 -8.68 -3.22 -12.66
CA ARG A 10 -7.55 -4.16 -12.53
C ARG A 10 -6.19 -3.49 -12.74
N LEU A 11 -6.11 -2.55 -13.69
CA LEU A 11 -4.88 -1.81 -13.95
C LEU A 11 -4.48 -0.96 -12.73
N ASN A 12 -5.45 -0.25 -12.14
CA ASN A 12 -5.19 0.59 -10.97
C ASN A 12 -4.91 -0.24 -9.70
N ASP A 13 -5.54 -1.40 -9.55
CA ASP A 13 -5.24 -2.34 -8.46
C ASP A 13 -3.79 -2.83 -8.56
N TRP A 14 -3.36 -3.21 -9.77
CA TRP A 14 -1.97 -3.59 -10.02
C TRP A 14 -0.99 -2.44 -9.72
N GLU A 15 -1.35 -1.21 -10.05
CA GLU A 15 -0.54 -0.03 -9.75
C GLU A 15 -0.41 0.20 -8.23
N VAL A 16 -1.50 0.06 -7.47
CA VAL A 16 -1.47 0.08 -6.00
C VAL A 16 -0.50 -0.97 -5.46
N ASP A 17 -0.55 -2.19 -5.99
CA ASP A 17 0.36 -3.25 -5.59
C ASP A 17 1.84 -2.96 -5.95
N GLN A 18 2.11 -2.30 -7.08
CA GLN A 18 3.46 -1.83 -7.39
C GLN A 18 3.93 -0.78 -6.37
N LYS A 19 3.08 0.20 -6.04
CA LYS A 19 3.42 1.23 -5.05
C LYS A 19 3.63 0.63 -3.65
N ARG A 20 2.85 -0.38 -3.26
CA ARG A 20 3.08 -1.14 -2.01
C ARG A 20 4.44 -1.83 -2.00
N ARG A 21 4.85 -2.45 -3.10
CA ARG A 21 6.17 -3.10 -3.21
C ARG A 21 7.31 -2.11 -3.09
N ILE A 22 7.17 -0.94 -3.71
CA ILE A 22 8.14 0.16 -3.61
C ILE A 22 8.25 0.62 -2.15
N LEU A 23 7.13 0.93 -1.50
CA LEU A 23 7.12 1.32 -0.08
C LEU A 23 7.77 0.24 0.81
N ALA A 24 7.45 -1.03 0.58
CA ALA A 24 8.04 -2.13 1.32
C ALA A 24 9.56 -2.23 1.14
N GLU A 25 10.08 -1.93 -0.05
CA GLU A 25 11.53 -1.86 -0.30
C GLU A 25 12.16 -0.68 0.45
N GLN A 26 11.55 0.51 0.40
CA GLN A 26 12.06 1.68 1.13
C GLN A 26 12.09 1.43 2.65
N LEU A 27 11.07 0.78 3.21
CA LEU A 27 11.03 0.40 4.62
C LEU A 27 12.12 -0.60 4.99
N ARG A 28 12.37 -1.62 4.14
CA ARG A 28 13.49 -2.56 4.36
C ARG A 28 14.84 -1.86 4.36
N GLN A 29 15.05 -0.92 3.43
CA GLN A 29 16.28 -0.14 3.37
C GLN A 29 16.48 0.73 4.62
N LEU A 30 15.40 1.33 5.12
CA LEU A 30 15.43 2.08 6.38
C LEU A 30 15.79 1.18 7.57
N GLU A 31 15.13 0.03 7.70
CA GLU A 31 15.39 -0.94 8.77
C GLU A 31 16.85 -1.42 8.74
N ASN A 32 17.39 -1.70 7.55
CA ASN A 32 18.79 -2.07 7.38
C ASN A 32 19.75 -0.96 7.85
N LEU A 33 19.46 0.31 7.54
CA LEU A 33 20.30 1.44 7.98
C LEU A 33 20.28 1.63 9.49
N ILE A 34 19.10 1.50 10.11
CA ILE A 34 18.94 1.54 11.57
C ILE A 34 19.73 0.40 12.21
N GLY A 35 19.61 -0.82 11.71
CA GLY A 35 20.37 -1.96 12.22
C GLY A 35 21.89 -1.80 12.07
N LEU A 36 22.36 -1.19 10.98
CA LEU A 36 23.79 -0.87 10.79
C LEU A 36 24.28 0.19 11.79
N LEU A 37 23.45 1.19 12.10
CA LEU A 37 23.75 2.20 13.11
C LEU A 37 23.84 1.58 14.50
N GLU A 38 22.86 0.76 14.89
CA GLU A 38 22.85 0.05 16.18
C GLU A 38 24.07 -0.86 16.32
N ALA A 39 24.40 -1.63 15.27
CA ALA A 39 25.59 -2.48 15.28
C ALA A 39 26.89 -1.67 15.45
N LEU A 40 26.99 -0.50 14.81
CA LEU A 40 28.12 0.42 14.99
C LEU A 40 28.19 0.96 16.43
N GLU A 41 27.05 1.30 17.04
CA GLU A 41 27.02 1.79 18.41
C GLU A 41 27.49 0.73 19.42
N GLU A 42 27.12 -0.53 19.21
CA GLU A 42 27.64 -1.65 20.00
C GLU A 42 29.13 -1.88 19.75
N GLU A 43 29.59 -1.82 18.49
CA GLU A 43 31.02 -1.89 18.13
C GLU A 43 31.83 -0.84 18.91
N ILE A 44 31.38 0.42 18.89
CA ILE A 44 32.04 1.54 19.61
C ILE A 44 32.14 1.25 21.11
N LYS A 45 31.07 0.76 21.75
CA LYS A 45 31.09 0.43 23.18
C LYS A 45 32.11 -0.66 23.48
N THR A 46 32.20 -1.69 22.64
CA THR A 46 33.16 -2.78 22.82
C THR A 46 34.60 -2.28 22.68
N GLU A 47 34.90 -1.48 21.67
CA GLU A 47 36.23 -0.91 21.42
C GLU A 47 36.64 0.06 22.54
N GLN A 48 35.71 0.89 23.02
CA GLN A 48 35.95 1.77 24.15
C GLN A 48 36.31 0.99 25.43
N ALA A 49 35.59 -0.09 25.71
CA ALA A 49 35.87 -0.95 26.87
C ALA A 49 37.22 -1.65 26.75
N GLN A 50 37.59 -2.12 25.55
CA GLN A 50 38.90 -2.73 25.30
C GLN A 50 40.04 -1.73 25.49
N ALA A 51 39.92 -0.53 24.92
CA ALA A 51 40.91 0.53 25.07
C ALA A 51 41.11 0.95 26.54
N ALA A 52 40.03 1.00 27.33
CA ALA A 52 40.09 1.30 28.75
C ALA A 52 40.87 0.23 29.56
N ASN A 53 40.87 -1.03 29.10
CA ASN A 53 41.59 -2.14 29.74
C ASN A 53 43.07 -2.23 29.30
N MET A 54 43.53 -1.40 28.35
CA MET A 54 44.91 -1.37 27.85
C MET A 54 45.51 0.05 27.94
N PRO A 55 45.93 0.51 29.13
CA PRO A 55 46.19 1.93 29.40
C PRO A 55 47.32 2.57 28.59
N THR A 56 48.29 1.80 28.09
CA THR A 56 49.43 2.30 27.32
C THR A 56 49.15 2.35 25.81
N GLU A 57 48.75 1.22 25.23
CA GLU A 57 48.56 1.10 23.76
C GLU A 57 47.13 1.44 23.33
N GLY A 58 46.13 1.16 24.18
CA GLY A 58 44.71 1.35 23.89
C GLY A 58 44.33 2.81 23.67
N GLY A 59 44.88 3.75 24.46
CA GLY A 59 44.61 5.18 24.29
C GLY A 59 45.14 5.77 22.98
N ILE A 60 46.27 5.25 22.47
CA ILE A 60 46.90 5.73 21.23
C ILE A 60 46.10 5.25 20.01
N LEU A 61 45.63 4.00 20.02
CA LEU A 61 44.91 3.40 18.90
C LEU A 61 43.42 3.80 18.86
N TYR A 62 42.82 4.06 20.02
CA TYR A 62 41.38 4.37 20.11
C TYR A 62 41.02 5.75 19.55
N GLY A 63 41.89 6.75 19.65
CA GLY A 63 41.62 8.11 19.14
C GLY A 63 41.25 8.13 17.64
N PRO A 64 42.11 7.61 16.74
CA PRO A 64 41.82 7.50 15.31
C PRO A 64 40.58 6.64 15.00
N TYR A 65 40.38 5.55 15.73
CA TYR A 65 39.18 4.71 15.60
C TYR A 65 37.91 5.52 15.93
N ALA A 66 37.89 6.23 17.06
CA ALA A 66 36.74 6.99 17.52
C ALA A 66 36.36 8.10 16.53
N GLU A 67 37.35 8.79 15.95
CA GLU A 67 37.10 9.80 14.91
C GLU A 67 36.42 9.19 13.67
N HIS A 68 36.90 8.04 13.21
CA HIS A 68 36.30 7.32 12.08
C HIS A 68 34.89 6.81 12.41
N ALA A 69 34.68 6.29 13.62
CA ALA A 69 33.39 5.80 14.08
C ALA A 69 32.35 6.93 14.18
N ILE A 70 32.74 8.11 14.67
CA ILE A 70 31.87 9.31 14.68
C ILE A 70 31.42 9.68 13.27
N ARG A 71 32.36 9.70 12.29
CA ARG A 71 32.02 10.00 10.90
C ARG A 71 31.06 8.97 10.29
N ARG A 72 31.28 7.68 10.55
CA ARG A 72 30.36 6.61 10.11
C ARG A 72 28.97 6.76 10.73
N ARG A 73 28.89 7.11 12.02
CA ARG A 73 27.63 7.35 12.71
C ARG A 73 26.87 8.51 12.09
N GLU A 74 27.54 9.64 11.86
CA GLU A 74 26.95 10.81 11.20
C GLU A 74 26.48 10.48 9.77
N ASP A 75 27.23 9.65 9.03
CA ASP A 75 26.83 9.19 7.71
C ASP A 75 25.55 8.34 7.76
N TYR A 76 25.49 7.34 8.64
CA TYR A 76 24.28 6.53 8.80
C TYR A 76 23.07 7.37 9.23
N GLN A 77 23.25 8.31 10.17
CA GLN A 77 22.17 9.20 10.60
C GLN A 77 21.63 10.05 9.46
N ARG A 78 22.49 10.64 8.63
CA ARG A 78 22.04 11.39 7.44
C ARG A 78 21.29 10.50 6.46
N ARG A 79 21.83 9.32 6.17
CA ARG A 79 21.20 8.36 5.26
C ARG A 79 19.85 7.86 5.78
N ILE A 80 19.71 7.69 7.10
CA ILE A 80 18.43 7.35 7.74
C ILE A 80 17.42 8.47 7.49
N VAL A 81 17.77 9.74 7.72
CA VAL A 81 16.88 10.88 7.49
C VAL A 81 16.46 10.97 6.01
N ASP A 82 17.40 10.80 5.08
CA ASP A 82 17.10 10.80 3.65
C ASP A 82 16.17 9.64 3.28
N GLN A 83 16.39 8.46 3.87
CA GLN A 83 15.58 7.27 3.65
C GLN A 83 14.18 7.39 4.27
N GLU A 84 14.05 8.04 5.43
CA GLU A 84 12.75 8.37 6.04
C GLU A 84 11.94 9.29 5.12
N SER A 85 12.58 10.30 4.51
CA SER A 85 11.92 11.14 3.49
C SER A 85 11.44 10.31 2.31
N ALA A 86 12.27 9.39 1.80
CA ALA A 86 11.89 8.51 0.69
C ALA A 86 10.72 7.57 1.05
N VAL A 87 10.65 7.11 2.31
CA VAL A 87 9.51 6.34 2.82
C VAL A 87 8.23 7.18 2.82
N GLU A 88 8.29 8.44 3.27
CA GLU A 88 7.13 9.33 3.27
C GLU A 88 6.65 9.65 1.85
N ASP A 89 7.57 9.91 0.92
CA ASP A 89 7.23 10.10 -0.50
C ASP A 89 6.55 8.84 -1.08
N ALA A 90 7.09 7.65 -0.81
CA ALA A 90 6.49 6.39 -1.26
C ALA A 90 5.11 6.11 -0.63
N ARG A 91 4.89 6.54 0.62
CA ARG A 91 3.56 6.47 1.28
C ARG A 91 2.56 7.36 0.58
N GLU A 92 2.96 8.57 0.22
CA GLU A 92 2.10 9.52 -0.48
C GLU A 92 1.75 9.02 -1.89
N GLU A 93 2.72 8.49 -2.63
CA GLU A 93 2.46 7.87 -3.93
C GLU A 93 1.48 6.70 -3.84
N LEU A 94 1.62 5.84 -2.83
CA LEU A 94 0.68 4.75 -2.57
C LEU A 94 -0.72 5.28 -2.24
N ARG A 95 -0.81 6.34 -1.43
CA ARG A 95 -2.08 6.98 -1.07
C ARG A 95 -2.79 7.51 -2.33
N VAL A 96 -2.07 8.19 -3.21
CA VAL A 96 -2.61 8.71 -4.48
C VAL A 96 -3.10 7.58 -5.38
N ALA A 97 -2.28 6.54 -5.59
CA ALA A 97 -2.68 5.38 -6.40
C ALA A 97 -3.94 4.68 -5.84
N PHE A 98 -4.03 4.56 -4.51
CA PHE A 98 -5.19 3.95 -3.85
C PHE A 98 -6.46 4.76 -4.04
N LEU A 99 -6.38 6.10 -3.99
CA LEU A 99 -7.53 6.96 -4.26
C LEU A 99 -8.03 6.83 -5.71
N GLU A 100 -7.11 6.76 -6.68
CA GLU A 100 -7.50 6.58 -8.08
C GLU A 100 -8.11 5.20 -8.31
N TYR A 101 -7.56 4.14 -7.70
CA TYR A 101 -8.18 2.81 -7.69
C TYR A 101 -9.62 2.86 -7.14
N LYS A 102 -9.83 3.48 -5.98
CA LYS A 102 -11.16 3.59 -5.35
C LYS A 102 -12.16 4.36 -6.21
N LYS A 103 -11.72 5.40 -6.92
CA LYS A 103 -12.57 6.13 -7.85
C LYS A 103 -13.09 5.25 -8.99
N TYR A 104 -12.24 4.40 -9.58
CA TYR A 104 -12.67 3.48 -10.63
C TYR A 104 -13.54 2.35 -10.09
N GLU A 105 -13.18 1.78 -8.94
CA GLU A 105 -13.95 0.74 -8.26
C GLU A 105 -15.40 1.21 -8.01
N ILE A 106 -15.57 2.36 -7.35
CA ILE A 106 -16.91 2.93 -7.06
C ILE A 106 -17.69 3.23 -8.34
N SER A 107 -17.00 3.68 -9.39
CA SER A 107 -17.63 3.99 -10.67
C SER A 107 -18.16 2.74 -11.37
N GLU A 108 -17.40 1.64 -11.32
CA GLU A 108 -17.84 0.34 -11.83
C GLU A 108 -18.99 -0.24 -10.99
N ASP A 109 -18.92 -0.17 -9.66
CA ASP A 109 -19.98 -0.65 -8.78
C ASP A 109 -21.32 0.06 -9.05
N ARG A 110 -21.29 1.39 -9.16
CA ARG A 110 -22.49 2.19 -9.52
C ARG A 110 -23.02 1.81 -10.90
N ARG A 111 -22.15 1.47 -11.84
CA ARG A 111 -22.55 1.04 -13.18
C ARG A 111 -23.22 -0.33 -13.13
N VAL A 112 -22.65 -1.28 -12.40
CA VAL A 112 -23.20 -2.63 -12.22
C VAL A 112 -24.58 -2.54 -11.56
N ALA A 113 -24.70 -1.79 -10.45
CA ALA A 113 -25.97 -1.63 -9.75
C ALA A 113 -27.07 -1.02 -10.64
N ARG A 114 -26.74 -0.06 -11.51
CA ARG A 114 -27.70 0.50 -12.46
C ARG A 114 -28.17 -0.53 -13.49
N VAL A 115 -27.26 -1.33 -14.03
CA VAL A 115 -27.62 -2.39 -15.01
C VAL A 115 -28.48 -3.45 -14.33
N GLU A 116 -28.15 -3.86 -13.11
CA GLU A 116 -28.95 -4.82 -12.34
C GLU A 116 -30.34 -4.28 -12.02
N ALA A 117 -30.46 -2.99 -11.66
CA ALA A 117 -31.74 -2.35 -11.42
C ALA A 117 -32.60 -2.22 -12.69
N GLU A 118 -31.99 -1.95 -13.85
CA GLU A 118 -32.67 -1.94 -15.15
C GLU A 118 -33.18 -3.34 -15.51
N LEU A 119 -32.35 -4.37 -15.38
CA LEU A 119 -32.76 -5.76 -15.63
C LEU A 119 -33.88 -6.22 -14.69
N ALA A 120 -33.78 -5.93 -13.39
CA ALA A 120 -34.82 -6.27 -12.43
C ALA A 120 -36.14 -5.55 -12.72
N ARG A 121 -36.08 -4.31 -13.21
CA ARG A 121 -37.27 -3.55 -13.62
C ARG A 121 -37.92 -4.17 -14.85
N ASP A 122 -37.13 -4.55 -15.85
CA ASP A 122 -37.63 -5.17 -17.08
C ASP A 122 -38.26 -6.55 -16.79
N GLU A 123 -37.61 -7.37 -15.95
CA GLU A 123 -38.16 -8.65 -15.46
C GLU A 123 -39.47 -8.45 -14.69
N GLN A 124 -39.57 -7.42 -13.85
CA GLN A 124 -40.80 -7.13 -13.11
C GLN A 124 -41.95 -6.75 -14.05
N ILE A 125 -41.68 -5.93 -15.09
CA ILE A 125 -42.68 -5.56 -16.10
C ILE A 125 -43.20 -6.81 -16.82
N GLU A 126 -42.31 -7.71 -17.24
CA GLU A 126 -42.69 -8.95 -17.91
C GLU A 126 -43.54 -9.86 -17.01
N LEU A 127 -43.17 -10.00 -15.73
CA LEU A 127 -43.94 -10.78 -14.76
C LEU A 127 -45.33 -10.18 -14.50
N ASP A 128 -45.43 -8.85 -14.43
CA ASP A 128 -46.70 -8.15 -14.25
C ASP A 128 -47.62 -8.35 -15.47
N GLU A 129 -47.09 -8.29 -16.69
CA GLU A 129 -47.82 -8.58 -17.93
C GLU A 129 -48.37 -10.02 -17.95
N VAL A 130 -47.55 -11.00 -17.56
CA VAL A 130 -47.98 -12.40 -17.43
C VAL A 130 -49.07 -12.54 -16.35
N GLY A 131 -48.95 -11.84 -15.23
CA GLY A 131 -49.95 -11.82 -14.16
C GLY A 131 -51.31 -11.29 -14.64
N ILE A 132 -51.31 -10.14 -15.34
CA ILE A 132 -52.52 -9.50 -15.88
C ILE A 132 -53.18 -10.39 -16.92
N THR A 133 -52.42 -10.96 -17.85
CA THR A 133 -52.97 -11.84 -18.90
C THR A 133 -53.61 -13.10 -18.31
N GLN A 134 -52.99 -13.73 -17.31
CA GLN A 134 -53.57 -14.87 -16.60
C GLN A 134 -54.84 -14.50 -15.83
N PHE A 135 -54.86 -13.34 -15.16
CA PHE A 135 -56.04 -12.85 -14.44
C PHE A 135 -57.22 -12.62 -15.40
N ASN A 136 -56.98 -11.93 -16.51
CA ASN A 136 -57.98 -11.65 -17.54
C ASN A 136 -58.56 -12.95 -18.15
N ARG A 137 -57.70 -13.96 -18.36
CA ARG A 137 -58.14 -15.29 -18.84
C ARG A 137 -59.05 -16.00 -17.84
N LYS A 138 -58.74 -15.94 -16.54
CA LYS A 138 -59.59 -16.53 -15.49
C LYS A 138 -60.93 -15.82 -15.39
N GLN A 139 -60.97 -14.49 -15.45
CA GLN A 139 -62.21 -13.72 -15.42
C GLN A 139 -63.12 -14.02 -16.61
N SER A 140 -62.58 -14.01 -17.82
CA SER A 140 -63.34 -14.33 -19.04
C SER A 140 -63.88 -15.78 -19.05
N SER A 141 -63.19 -16.73 -18.39
CA SER A 141 -63.70 -18.09 -18.24
C SER A 141 -64.84 -18.25 -17.22
N LYS A 142 -65.00 -17.32 -16.27
CA LYS A 142 -66.07 -17.35 -15.25
C LYS A 142 -67.38 -16.71 -15.71
N ILE A 143 -67.34 -15.94 -16.80
CA ILE A 143 -68.50 -15.22 -17.35
C ILE A 143 -69.23 -16.05 -18.43
N LYS A 144 -68.63 -17.17 -18.86
CA LYS A 144 -69.27 -18.19 -19.70
C LYS A 144 -69.89 -19.28 -18.86
#